data_AF-A0A2H3EGL9-F1
#
_entry.id   AF-A0A2H3EGL9-F1
#
_cell.length_a   1.000
_cell.length_b   1.000
_cell.length_c   1.000
_cell.angle_alpha   90.00
_cell.angle_beta   90.00
_cell.angle_gamma   90.00
#
_symmetry.space_group_name_H-M   'P 1'
#
loop_
_entity.id
_entity.type
_entity.pdbx_description
1 polymer ?
#
loop_
_entity_poly.entity_id
_entity_poly.type
_entity_poly.pdbx_seq_one_letter_code
_entity_poly.pdbx_strand_id
1 'polypeptide(L)'
;MCLQHGTDHLDEIRELLASNLSGEGILLEPIVWARLLHKLVPFGPDDRGMAQYFFKTIPSEYWRANFVVPPPVYEWEDIKIIQNANSQPYYLKDIFCHYLYPWVGESIIRGQLNVTDSIFNPESPDDYPSPQDPRLRFLLTMIGSPSIQRAGIDDPSRNIFCRAISGIESFFGLGSVDWGLPPWVPITDFTHHRHAVLKNLYTLLSSDHFGKREVPVKHQRAALVLFLHMVEFTSPLPPFMFRDWCTPDLAAEFVRIAFEDGAWAPKDAFDHPPDLVDELIDRLNLHFPLIVNEAFEYATTQRLFDRLVEKLHYTHNNILNSYYPVPQVLNMFITGLPSSKSESQISRNFLRYLHEPDILFAVCAFLVGGGFREALHDLARLRPNDPAWPVCLQRLREYVYRPAGVPDGYDIHGFLADLTAFLEGGGVGSMAECVA
;
A
#
# COMPACT_ATOMS: atom_id res chain seq x y z
N MET A 1 7.00 -1.74 47.07
CA MET A 1 6.24 -2.85 46.48
C MET A 1 6.40 -4.06 47.39
N CYS A 2 5.33 -4.49 48.05
CA CYS A 2 5.33 -5.67 48.90
C CYS A 2 5.18 -6.91 48.01
N LEU A 3 6.18 -7.79 48.05
CA LEU A 3 6.21 -9.07 47.35
C LEU A 3 5.09 -9.97 47.90
N GLN A 4 4.14 -10.37 47.06
CA GLN A 4 3.23 -11.46 47.38
C GLN A 4 3.99 -12.77 47.14
N HIS A 5 4.28 -13.50 48.21
CA HIS A 5 4.81 -14.86 48.14
C HIS A 5 3.76 -15.80 47.53
N GLY A 6 3.99 -16.19 46.27
CA GLY A 6 3.21 -17.21 45.56
C GLY A 6 3.29 -17.14 44.03
N THR A 7 3.82 -16.07 43.44
CA THR A 7 3.98 -15.91 41.99
C THR A 7 5.24 -16.63 41.48
N ASP A 8 5.11 -17.33 40.34
CA ASP A 8 6.25 -17.92 39.63
C ASP A 8 7.22 -16.80 39.25
N HIS A 9 8.53 -16.98 39.50
CA HIS A 9 9.55 -16.01 39.14
C HIS A 9 9.54 -15.64 37.65
N LEU A 10 9.03 -16.53 36.78
CA LEU A 10 8.83 -16.24 35.37
C LEU A 10 7.69 -15.23 35.13
N ASP A 11 6.62 -15.29 35.92
CA ASP A 11 5.50 -14.35 35.80
C ASP A 11 5.91 -12.93 36.20
N GLU A 12 6.73 -12.80 37.25
CA GLU A 12 7.30 -11.51 37.64
C GLU A 12 8.19 -10.92 36.53
N ILE A 13 8.98 -11.76 35.85
CA ILE A 13 9.80 -11.33 34.71
C ILE A 13 8.91 -10.92 33.53
N ARG A 14 7.82 -11.65 33.25
CA ARG A 14 6.85 -11.31 32.19
C ARG A 14 6.19 -9.98 32.45
N GLU A 15 5.68 -9.76 33.66
CA GLU A 15 5.04 -8.50 34.06
C GLU A 15 6.02 -7.32 33.99
N LEU A 16 7.27 -7.53 34.43
CA LEU A 16 8.32 -6.53 34.32
C LEU A 16 8.60 -6.18 32.85
N LEU A 17 8.82 -7.18 31.99
CA LEU A 17 9.09 -6.92 30.59
C LEU A 17 7.89 -6.25 29.91
N ALA A 18 6.67 -6.74 30.13
CA ALA A 18 5.44 -6.19 29.55
C ALA A 18 5.19 -4.73 29.95
N SER A 19 5.37 -4.38 31.23
CA SER A 19 5.25 -2.99 31.72
C SER A 19 6.32 -2.06 31.13
N ASN A 20 7.44 -2.60 30.66
CA ASN A 20 8.51 -1.83 30.02
C ASN A 20 8.35 -1.68 28.51
N LEU A 21 7.39 -2.36 27.88
CA LEU A 21 7.10 -2.20 26.45
C LEU A 21 6.26 -0.95 26.13
N SER A 22 5.59 -0.37 27.14
CA SER A 22 4.72 0.81 27.00
C SER A 22 5.43 2.16 27.00
N GLY A 23 6.76 2.20 27.16
CA GLY A 23 7.57 3.42 27.07
C GLY A 23 7.80 4.17 28.39
N GLU A 24 7.06 3.85 29.45
CA GLU A 24 7.29 4.36 30.82
C GLU A 24 8.06 3.33 31.66
N GLY A 25 9.15 2.81 31.10
CA GLY A 25 9.91 1.71 31.68
C GLY A 25 10.97 2.13 32.70
N ILE A 26 11.55 1.13 33.37
CA ILE A 26 12.82 1.26 34.06
C ILE A 26 13.97 1.31 33.04
N LEU A 27 15.05 1.99 33.42
CA LEU A 27 16.29 2.01 32.66
C LEU A 27 17.21 0.93 33.24
N LEU A 28 17.64 -0.02 32.42
CA LEU A 28 18.57 -1.06 32.83
C LEU A 28 19.73 -1.19 31.85
N GLU A 29 20.83 -1.74 32.35
CA GLU A 29 21.97 -2.07 31.52
C GLU A 29 21.60 -3.14 30.46
N PRO A 30 22.21 -3.08 29.27
CA PRO A 30 21.97 -4.00 28.17
C PRO A 30 22.05 -5.48 28.58
N ILE A 31 23.03 -5.85 29.40
CA ILE A 31 23.24 -7.23 29.86
C ILE A 31 22.11 -7.69 30.80
N VAL A 32 21.54 -6.78 31.59
CA VAL A 32 20.43 -7.10 32.49
C VAL A 32 19.18 -7.38 31.67
N TRP A 33 18.87 -6.54 30.68
CA TRP A 33 17.78 -6.79 29.75
C TRP A 33 17.97 -8.10 28.98
N ALA A 34 19.17 -8.36 28.49
CA ALA A 34 19.46 -9.59 27.77
C ALA A 34 19.26 -10.83 28.65
N ARG A 35 19.68 -10.80 29.92
CA ARG A 35 19.46 -11.90 30.87
C ARG A 35 17.98 -12.10 31.20
N LEU A 36 17.21 -11.04 31.36
CA LEU A 36 15.76 -11.12 31.58
C LEU A 36 15.06 -11.75 30.36
N LEU A 37 15.40 -11.30 29.15
CA LEU A 37 14.86 -11.86 27.91
C LEU A 37 15.25 -13.32 27.71
N HIS A 38 16.48 -13.71 28.06
CA HIS A 38 16.97 -15.09 27.91
C HIS A 38 16.15 -16.09 28.74
N LYS A 39 15.45 -15.64 29.79
CA LYS A 39 14.53 -16.50 30.56
C LYS A 39 13.21 -16.77 29.85
N LEU A 40 12.84 -15.94 28.88
CA LEU A 40 11.60 -16.07 28.11
C LEU A 40 11.82 -16.56 26.67
N VAL A 41 13.06 -16.50 26.16
CA VAL A 41 13.38 -16.90 24.79
C VAL A 41 13.80 -18.39 24.78
N PRO A 42 13.27 -19.23 23.86
CA PRO A 42 12.27 -18.91 22.84
C PRO A 42 10.89 -18.65 23.46
N PHE A 43 10.19 -17.65 22.95
CA PHE A 43 8.89 -17.22 23.46
C PHE A 43 7.87 -18.37 23.46
N GLY A 44 7.23 -18.61 24.60
CA GLY A 44 6.17 -19.58 24.76
C GLY A 44 4.82 -19.07 24.24
N PRO A 45 3.77 -19.92 24.31
CA PRO A 45 2.40 -19.53 23.95
C PRO A 45 1.89 -18.31 24.73
N ASP A 46 2.25 -18.21 26.01
CA ASP A 46 1.85 -17.11 26.91
C ASP A 46 2.58 -15.80 26.61
N ASP A 47 3.72 -15.87 25.92
CA ASP A 47 4.57 -14.71 25.60
C ASP A 47 4.26 -14.12 24.21
N ARG A 48 3.15 -14.54 23.58
CA ARG A 48 2.75 -14.14 22.22
C ARG A 48 2.73 -12.63 22.04
N GLY A 49 2.14 -11.89 22.98
CA GLY A 49 2.07 -10.42 22.90
C GLY A 49 3.45 -9.76 22.87
N MET A 50 4.39 -10.31 23.64
CA MET A 50 5.77 -9.82 23.72
C MET A 50 6.56 -10.17 22.44
N ALA A 51 6.43 -11.42 21.95
CA ALA A 51 7.04 -11.83 20.69
C ALA A 51 6.56 -10.96 19.52
N GLN A 52 5.26 -10.65 19.47
CA GLN A 52 4.67 -9.76 18.48
C GLN A 52 5.22 -8.33 18.59
N TYR A 53 5.39 -7.81 19.81
CA TYR A 53 6.00 -6.50 20.03
C TYR A 53 7.43 -6.44 19.49
N PHE A 54 8.26 -7.42 19.85
CA PHE A 54 9.64 -7.46 19.38
C PHE A 54 9.71 -7.60 17.87
N PHE A 55 8.90 -8.47 17.25
CA PHE A 55 8.82 -8.59 15.79
C PHE A 55 8.57 -7.22 15.11
N LYS A 56 7.65 -6.42 15.64
CA LYS A 56 7.35 -5.08 15.13
C LYS A 56 8.50 -4.09 15.30
N THR A 57 9.31 -4.32 16.31
CA THR A 57 10.39 -3.43 16.72
C THR A 57 11.71 -3.79 16.02
N ILE A 58 11.82 -4.97 15.40
CA ILE A 58 13.03 -5.39 14.66
C ILE A 58 13.36 -4.34 13.59
N PRO A 59 14.56 -3.74 13.57
CA PRO A 59 14.96 -2.73 12.59
C PRO A 59 14.80 -3.20 11.14
N SER A 60 14.52 -2.29 10.21
CA SER A 60 14.32 -2.64 8.79
C SER A 60 15.59 -3.22 8.15
N GLU A 61 16.76 -2.79 8.64
CA GLU A 61 18.08 -3.28 8.22
C GLU A 61 18.23 -4.79 8.43
N TYR A 62 17.64 -5.35 9.50
CA TYR A 62 17.67 -6.79 9.78
C TYR A 62 17.00 -7.60 8.68
N TRP A 63 16.00 -7.04 7.99
CA TRP A 63 15.25 -7.75 6.96
C TRP A 63 15.94 -7.72 5.60
N ARG A 64 16.93 -6.85 5.38
CA ARG A 64 17.60 -6.72 4.08
C ARG A 64 18.27 -8.04 3.67
N ALA A 65 18.16 -8.39 2.39
CA ALA A 65 18.71 -9.65 1.90
C ALA A 65 20.24 -9.74 2.09
N ASN A 66 20.96 -8.63 1.97
CA ASN A 66 22.41 -8.53 2.17
C ASN A 66 22.82 -8.22 3.62
N PHE A 67 21.89 -8.28 4.59
CA PHE A 67 22.20 -8.06 5.98
C PHE A 67 23.19 -9.12 6.49
N VAL A 68 24.27 -8.65 7.08
CA VAL A 68 25.24 -9.49 7.79
C VAL A 68 25.10 -9.19 9.27
N VAL A 69 24.85 -10.23 10.07
CA VAL A 69 24.78 -10.10 11.53
C VAL A 69 26.14 -9.58 12.02
N PRO A 70 26.20 -8.41 12.69
CA PRO A 70 27.47 -7.92 13.22
C PRO A 70 28.01 -8.88 14.30
N PRO A 71 29.34 -9.02 14.42
CA PRO A 71 29.93 -9.93 15.39
C PRO A 71 29.54 -9.53 16.81
N PRO A 72 29.21 -10.49 17.70
CA PRO A 72 28.90 -10.16 19.08
C PRO A 72 30.13 -9.58 19.78
N VAL A 73 29.94 -8.46 20.49
CA VAL A 73 30.91 -7.89 21.43
C VAL A 73 30.83 -8.61 22.78
N TYR A 74 29.67 -9.22 23.08
CA TYR A 74 29.47 -10.09 24.23
C TYR A 74 28.66 -11.32 23.82
N GLU A 75 29.11 -12.49 24.27
CA GLU A 75 28.46 -13.78 24.09
C GLU A 75 28.52 -14.57 25.40
N TRP A 76 27.37 -15.06 25.85
CA TRP A 76 27.27 -15.93 27.03
C TRP A 76 26.02 -16.80 26.93
N GLU A 77 26.19 -18.11 27.08
CA GLU A 77 25.17 -19.11 26.71
C GLU A 77 24.67 -18.83 25.29
N ASP A 78 23.38 -18.60 25.09
CA ASP A 78 22.81 -18.23 23.78
C ASP A 78 22.66 -16.71 23.57
N ILE A 79 22.98 -15.89 24.59
CA ILE A 79 22.85 -14.43 24.53
C ILE A 79 23.95 -13.85 23.65
N LYS A 80 23.56 -13.01 22.68
CA LYS A 80 24.49 -12.27 21.80
C LYS A 80 24.16 -10.78 21.78
N ILE A 81 25.17 -9.93 22.00
CA ILE A 81 25.08 -8.46 21.99
C ILE A 81 26.08 -7.91 20.96
N ILE A 82 25.60 -7.21 19.93
CA ILE A 82 26.37 -6.93 18.69
C ILE A 82 27.18 -5.62 18.65
N GLN A 83 26.93 -4.69 19.58
CA GLN A 83 27.72 -3.46 19.70
C GLN A 83 28.13 -3.30 21.15
N ASN A 84 29.20 -2.52 21.38
CA ASN A 84 29.62 -2.17 22.73
C ASN A 84 28.55 -1.25 23.32
N ALA A 85 27.57 -1.88 23.95
CA ALA A 85 26.59 -1.20 24.72
C ALA A 85 27.33 -0.73 25.96
N ASN A 86 27.81 0.52 25.93
CA ASN A 86 28.37 1.18 27.11
C ASN A 86 27.44 0.88 28.30
N SER A 87 27.96 0.75 29.52
CA SER A 87 27.20 0.43 30.74
C SER A 87 26.10 1.47 31.10
N GLN A 88 25.73 2.34 30.17
CA GLN A 88 24.63 3.27 30.32
C GLN A 88 23.30 2.52 30.26
N PRO A 89 22.41 2.77 31.22
CA PRO A 89 21.10 2.14 31.25
C PRO A 89 20.15 2.80 30.23
N TYR A 90 19.42 1.98 29.48
CA TYR A 90 18.44 2.44 28.49
C TYR A 90 17.12 1.66 28.63
N TYR A 91 16.08 2.13 27.96
CA TYR A 91 14.81 1.41 27.86
C TYR A 91 14.96 0.12 27.06
N LEU A 92 14.13 -0.88 27.37
CA LEU A 92 14.12 -2.18 26.71
C LEU A 92 14.01 -2.08 25.18
N LYS A 93 13.14 -1.18 24.69
CA LYS A 93 12.94 -0.95 23.25
C LYS A 93 14.24 -0.50 22.57
N ASP A 94 14.93 0.49 23.13
CA ASP A 94 16.18 1.02 22.58
C ASP A 94 17.28 -0.03 22.62
N ILE A 95 17.38 -0.76 23.74
CA ILE A 95 18.37 -1.83 23.89
C ILE A 95 18.15 -2.92 22.84
N PHE A 96 16.90 -3.31 22.66
CA PHE A 96 16.54 -4.29 21.66
C PHE A 96 16.90 -3.80 20.25
N CYS A 97 16.45 -2.61 19.85
CA CYS A 97 16.67 -2.06 18.51
C CYS A 97 18.14 -1.93 18.13
N HIS A 98 19.02 -1.61 19.08
CA HIS A 98 20.42 -1.33 18.78
C HIS A 98 21.35 -2.52 19.04
N TYR A 99 21.02 -3.40 20.00
CA TYR A 99 21.97 -4.38 20.52
C TYR A 99 21.51 -5.83 20.49
N LEU A 100 20.20 -6.11 20.67
CA LEU A 100 19.70 -7.48 20.86
C LEU A 100 18.87 -8.01 19.69
N TYR A 101 18.46 -7.16 18.75
CA TYR A 101 17.54 -7.53 17.68
C TYR A 101 17.97 -8.74 16.83
N PRO A 102 19.27 -9.01 16.53
CA PRO A 102 19.60 -10.17 15.71
C PRO A 102 19.36 -11.48 16.45
N TRP A 103 19.75 -11.53 17.73
CA TRP A 103 19.57 -12.69 18.60
C TRP A 103 18.09 -12.96 18.85
N VAL A 104 17.36 -11.97 19.33
CA VAL A 104 15.94 -12.13 19.65
C VAL A 104 15.12 -12.34 18.36
N GLY A 105 15.48 -11.68 17.26
CA GLY A 105 14.86 -11.88 15.95
C GLY A 105 15.02 -13.29 15.41
N GLU A 106 16.22 -13.88 15.55
CA GLU A 106 16.45 -15.27 15.18
C GLU A 106 15.58 -16.22 16.01
N SER A 107 15.45 -15.98 17.32
CA SER A 107 14.57 -16.78 18.17
C SER A 107 13.09 -16.65 17.80
N ILE A 108 12.63 -15.46 17.40
CA ILE A 108 11.26 -15.26 16.90
C ILE A 108 11.03 -16.06 15.61
N ILE A 109 11.98 -16.02 14.67
CA ILE A 109 11.90 -16.78 13.42
C ILE A 109 11.85 -18.28 13.69
N ARG A 110 12.73 -18.78 14.57
CA ARG A 110 12.76 -20.21 14.96
C ARG A 110 11.49 -20.64 15.69
N GLY A 111 10.90 -19.76 16.50
CA GLY A 111 9.65 -20.02 17.21
C GLY A 111 8.37 -19.85 16.36
N GLN A 112 8.50 -19.33 15.13
CA GLN A 112 7.43 -19.08 14.16
C GLN A 112 6.12 -18.50 14.72
N LEU A 113 6.17 -17.66 15.77
CA LEU A 113 5.01 -16.97 16.38
C LEU A 113 3.75 -17.85 16.60
N ASN A 114 3.90 -19.18 16.65
CA ASN A 114 2.81 -20.17 16.60
C ASN A 114 1.84 -20.01 15.40
N VAL A 115 2.36 -19.63 14.23
CA VAL A 115 1.60 -19.57 12.98
C VAL A 115 1.54 -20.96 12.36
N THR A 116 0.38 -21.59 12.45
CA THR A 116 0.16 -22.96 11.96
C THR A 116 -0.84 -23.03 10.81
N ASP A 117 -1.51 -21.92 10.51
CA ASP A 117 -2.62 -21.82 9.57
C ASP A 117 -2.22 -21.17 8.24
N SER A 118 -0.92 -21.03 7.96
CA SER A 118 -0.45 -20.43 6.71
C SER A 118 -0.91 -21.24 5.50
N ILE A 119 -1.46 -20.55 4.49
CA ILE A 119 -1.89 -21.17 3.23
C ILE A 119 -0.70 -21.57 2.33
N PHE A 120 0.50 -21.08 2.64
CA PHE A 120 1.69 -21.40 1.88
C PHE A 120 2.32 -22.69 2.41
N ASN A 121 2.37 -23.72 1.56
CA ASN A 121 3.03 -24.97 1.91
C ASN A 121 4.49 -24.95 1.40
N PRO A 122 5.50 -24.89 2.30
CA PRO A 122 6.90 -24.86 1.90
C PRO A 122 7.41 -26.18 1.30
N GLU A 123 6.67 -27.28 1.45
CA GLU A 123 7.04 -28.63 1.00
C GLU A 123 6.34 -29.04 -0.32
N SER A 124 5.57 -28.14 -0.94
CA SER A 124 4.96 -28.43 -2.24
C SER A 124 6.06 -28.66 -3.30
N PRO A 125 6.07 -29.80 -4.00
CA PRO A 125 7.00 -30.07 -5.10
C PRO A 125 6.56 -29.26 -6.32
N ASP A 126 6.72 -27.94 -6.24
CA ASP A 126 6.36 -26.99 -7.27
C ASP A 126 7.57 -26.57 -8.10
N ASP A 127 7.30 -26.07 -9.32
CA ASP A 127 8.31 -25.59 -10.28
C ASP A 127 9.20 -24.44 -9.75
N TYR A 128 8.86 -23.84 -8.60
CA TYR A 128 9.65 -22.79 -7.95
C TYR A 128 9.97 -23.19 -6.52
N PRO A 129 11.27 -23.28 -6.16
CA PRO A 129 11.66 -23.63 -4.81
C PRO A 129 11.21 -22.53 -3.83
N SER A 130 10.84 -22.95 -2.62
CA SER A 130 10.67 -22.04 -1.49
C SER A 130 11.89 -21.13 -1.32
N PRO A 131 11.71 -19.86 -0.91
CA PRO A 131 12.83 -18.96 -0.71
C PRO A 131 13.82 -19.55 0.29
N GLN A 132 15.13 -19.41 0.03
CA GLN A 132 16.16 -20.07 0.85
C GLN A 132 16.41 -19.31 2.15
N ASP A 133 16.25 -17.99 2.14
CA ASP A 133 16.45 -17.15 3.32
C ASP A 133 15.35 -17.41 4.38
N PRO A 134 15.72 -17.79 5.62
CA PRO A 134 14.75 -18.10 6.67
C PRO A 134 13.91 -16.89 7.10
N ARG A 135 14.44 -15.66 6.99
CA ARG A 135 13.69 -14.43 7.28
C ARG A 135 12.60 -14.22 6.25
N LEU A 136 12.90 -14.39 4.97
CA LEU A 136 11.90 -14.24 3.92
C LEU A 136 10.84 -15.34 4.00
N ARG A 137 11.23 -16.59 4.27
CA ARG A 137 10.28 -17.68 4.53
C ARG A 137 9.33 -17.34 5.67
N PHE A 138 9.88 -16.86 6.78
CA PHE A 138 9.09 -16.45 7.95
C PHE A 138 8.08 -15.35 7.58
N LEU A 139 8.53 -14.28 6.91
CA LEU A 139 7.64 -13.18 6.50
C LEU A 139 6.52 -13.65 5.57
N LEU A 140 6.83 -14.54 4.61
CA LEU A 140 5.82 -15.16 3.74
C LEU A 140 4.82 -16.00 4.54
N THR A 141 5.31 -16.85 5.45
CA THR A 141 4.43 -17.63 6.35
C THR A 141 3.47 -16.74 7.13
N MET A 142 3.95 -15.59 7.62
CA MET A 142 3.12 -14.61 8.35
C MET A 142 2.01 -14.01 7.49
N ILE A 143 2.32 -13.53 6.27
CA ILE A 143 1.28 -12.95 5.40
C ILE A 143 0.33 -14.01 4.85
N GLY A 144 0.76 -15.27 4.74
CA GLY A 144 -0.07 -16.40 4.30
C GLY A 144 -1.05 -16.90 5.36
N SER A 145 -0.97 -16.43 6.61
CA SER A 145 -1.83 -16.88 7.71
C SER A 145 -3.17 -16.13 7.73
N PRO A 146 -4.32 -16.82 7.59
CA PRO A 146 -5.64 -16.21 7.69
C PRO A 146 -5.92 -15.57 9.06
N SER A 147 -5.36 -16.10 10.16
CA SER A 147 -5.50 -15.47 11.48
C SER A 147 -4.76 -14.13 11.56
N ILE A 148 -3.59 -14.00 10.94
CA ILE A 148 -2.85 -12.74 10.87
C ILE A 148 -3.53 -11.78 9.88
N GLN A 149 -4.01 -12.26 8.74
CA GLN A 149 -4.71 -11.46 7.74
C GLN A 149 -5.98 -10.80 8.32
N ARG A 150 -6.72 -11.50 9.20
CA ARG A 150 -7.97 -11.02 9.80
C ARG A 150 -7.80 -10.27 11.12
N ALA A 151 -6.59 -10.27 11.70
CA ALA A 151 -6.34 -9.54 12.94
C ALA A 151 -6.68 -8.06 12.75
N GLY A 152 -7.56 -7.53 13.61
CA GLY A 152 -8.09 -6.17 13.52
C GLY A 152 -7.02 -5.07 13.63
N ILE A 153 -7.38 -3.86 13.21
CA ILE A 153 -6.56 -2.64 13.30
C ILE A 153 -6.85 -1.90 14.62
N ASP A 154 -7.06 -2.62 15.73
CA ASP A 154 -7.40 -1.97 17.01
C ASP A 154 -6.23 -1.12 17.55
N ASP A 155 -5.00 -1.34 17.03
CA ASP A 155 -3.85 -0.45 17.17
C ASP A 155 -3.02 -0.42 15.86
N PRO A 156 -3.05 0.68 15.09
CA PRO A 156 -2.29 0.86 13.84
C PRO A 156 -0.78 0.68 14.00
N SER A 157 -0.22 0.99 15.18
CA SER A 157 1.20 0.83 15.49
C SER A 157 1.60 -0.62 15.74
N ARG A 158 0.61 -1.52 15.84
CA ARG A 158 0.76 -2.93 16.21
C ARG A 158 0.29 -3.90 15.14
N ASN A 159 0.26 -3.50 13.87
CA ASN A 159 -0.18 -4.37 12.79
C ASN A 159 0.92 -5.35 12.31
N ILE A 160 0.74 -6.65 12.56
CA ILE A 160 1.71 -7.69 12.22
C ILE A 160 1.75 -7.96 10.71
N PHE A 161 0.59 -7.95 10.04
CA PHE A 161 0.48 -8.22 8.62
C PHE A 161 1.24 -7.15 7.82
N CYS A 162 0.95 -5.87 8.07
CA CYS A 162 1.66 -4.77 7.42
C CYS A 162 3.15 -4.79 7.74
N ARG A 163 3.54 -5.16 8.97
CA ARG A 163 4.97 -5.29 9.30
C ARG A 163 5.66 -6.39 8.50
N ALA A 164 4.97 -7.52 8.27
CA ALA A 164 5.51 -8.60 7.46
C ALA A 164 5.66 -8.16 5.99
N ILE A 165 4.68 -7.43 5.43
CA ILE A 165 4.78 -6.80 4.10
C ILE A 165 6.00 -5.87 4.03
N SER A 166 6.15 -4.93 4.97
CA SER A 166 7.31 -4.02 4.99
C SER A 166 8.65 -4.72 5.21
N GLY A 167 8.67 -5.86 5.89
CA GLY A 167 9.83 -6.73 5.99
C GLY A 167 10.24 -7.29 4.63
N ILE A 168 9.28 -7.71 3.80
CA ILE A 168 9.53 -8.21 2.44
C ILE A 168 10.01 -7.07 1.52
N GLU A 169 9.42 -5.88 1.64
CA GLU A 169 9.90 -4.68 0.93
C GLU A 169 11.35 -4.36 1.31
N SER A 170 11.66 -4.37 2.60
CA SER A 170 13.01 -4.15 3.12
C SER A 170 13.99 -5.23 2.64
N PHE A 171 13.55 -6.47 2.50
CA PHE A 171 14.35 -7.57 1.97
C PHE A 171 14.90 -7.25 0.58
N PHE A 172 14.06 -6.72 -0.31
CA PHE A 172 14.44 -6.34 -1.67
C PHE A 172 14.93 -4.89 -1.80
N GLY A 173 14.90 -4.09 -0.73
CA GLY A 173 15.26 -2.68 -0.76
C GLY A 173 14.24 -1.81 -1.51
N LEU A 174 12.97 -2.20 -1.51
CA LEU A 174 11.90 -1.46 -2.20
C LEU A 174 11.54 -0.16 -1.48
N GLY A 175 11.55 -0.12 -0.14
CA GLY A 175 11.25 1.11 0.62
C GLY A 175 12.28 2.25 0.46
N SER A 176 13.40 2.01 -0.21
CA SER A 176 14.34 3.07 -0.63
C SER A 176 14.06 3.62 -2.04
N VAL A 177 13.28 2.90 -2.85
CA VAL A 177 12.91 3.30 -4.22
C VAL A 177 11.93 4.46 -4.19
N ASP A 178 11.06 4.54 -3.17
CA ASP A 178 10.11 5.65 -2.97
C ASP A 178 10.81 7.01 -2.81
N TRP A 179 12.10 7.00 -2.47
CA TRP A 179 12.97 8.19 -2.39
C TRP A 179 13.80 8.43 -3.65
N GLY A 180 13.49 7.75 -4.77
CA GLY A 180 14.21 7.86 -6.03
C GLY A 180 15.61 7.24 -6.04
N LEU A 181 15.95 6.40 -5.06
CA LEU A 181 17.23 5.69 -5.01
C LEU A 181 17.13 4.36 -5.75
N PRO A 182 18.13 3.99 -6.57
CA PRO A 182 18.18 2.66 -7.16
C PRO A 182 18.21 1.60 -6.05
N PRO A 183 17.58 0.42 -6.27
CA PRO A 183 17.58 -0.65 -5.28
C PRO A 183 19.02 -1.00 -4.88
N TRP A 184 19.27 -1.11 -3.57
CA TRP A 184 20.61 -1.30 -2.99
C TRP A 184 21.26 -2.65 -3.36
N VAL A 185 20.51 -3.55 -3.98
CA VAL A 185 20.98 -4.87 -4.37
C VAL A 185 20.76 -5.07 -5.88
N PRO A 186 21.77 -5.57 -6.62
CA PRO A 186 21.63 -5.94 -8.01
C PRO A 186 20.39 -6.82 -8.27
N ILE A 187 19.70 -6.51 -9.37
CA ILE A 187 18.48 -7.20 -9.79
C ILE A 187 18.74 -8.70 -10.04
N THR A 188 19.96 -9.15 -10.31
CA THR A 188 20.23 -10.55 -10.69
C THR A 188 20.32 -11.55 -9.54
N ASP A 189 20.65 -11.11 -8.31
CA ASP A 189 21.12 -12.03 -7.26
C ASP A 189 19.99 -12.74 -6.50
N PHE A 190 18.74 -12.31 -6.72
CA PHE A 190 17.57 -12.79 -5.98
C PHE A 190 16.41 -13.27 -6.85
N THR A 191 16.65 -13.62 -8.12
CA THR A 191 15.61 -14.03 -9.07
C THR A 191 14.70 -15.13 -8.51
N HIS A 192 15.26 -16.18 -7.89
CA HIS A 192 14.47 -17.25 -7.27
C HIS A 192 13.59 -16.75 -6.11
N HIS A 193 14.11 -15.85 -5.27
CA HIS A 193 13.35 -15.26 -4.16
C HIS A 193 12.21 -14.37 -4.69
N ARG A 194 12.44 -13.59 -5.75
CA ARG A 194 11.39 -12.76 -6.36
C ARG A 194 10.28 -13.60 -6.98
N HIS A 195 10.64 -14.65 -7.72
CA HIS A 195 9.67 -15.58 -8.30
C HIS A 195 8.83 -16.27 -7.22
N ALA A 196 9.45 -16.70 -6.12
CA ALA A 196 8.74 -17.28 -4.99
C ALA A 196 7.78 -16.27 -4.36
N VAL A 197 8.22 -15.03 -4.10
CA VAL A 197 7.38 -13.98 -3.50
C VAL A 197 6.20 -13.64 -4.43
N LEU A 198 6.44 -13.45 -5.73
CA LEU A 198 5.39 -13.23 -6.71
C LEU A 198 4.36 -14.35 -6.71
N LYS A 199 4.81 -15.61 -6.69
CA LYS A 199 3.91 -16.77 -6.65
C LYS A 199 3.03 -16.73 -5.40
N ASN A 200 3.63 -16.52 -4.23
CA ASN A 200 2.91 -16.49 -2.96
C ASN A 200 1.92 -15.31 -2.89
N LEU A 201 2.31 -14.12 -3.36
CA LEU A 201 1.42 -12.96 -3.43
C LEU A 201 0.29 -13.15 -4.43
N TYR A 202 0.57 -13.76 -5.58
CA TYR A 202 -0.46 -14.14 -6.55
C TYR A 202 -1.47 -15.12 -5.93
N THR A 203 -0.99 -16.20 -5.31
CA THR A 203 -1.83 -17.16 -4.58
C THR A 203 -2.65 -16.49 -3.47
N LEU A 204 -2.06 -15.52 -2.76
CA LEU A 204 -2.75 -14.75 -1.74
C LEU A 204 -3.89 -13.93 -2.34
N LEU A 205 -3.60 -13.10 -3.35
CA LEU A 205 -4.57 -12.21 -4.00
C LEU A 205 -5.67 -12.95 -4.77
N SER A 206 -5.36 -14.13 -5.31
CA SER A 206 -6.35 -15.00 -5.96
C SER A 206 -7.12 -15.91 -4.98
N SER A 207 -6.85 -15.84 -3.68
CA SER A 207 -7.54 -16.67 -2.69
C SER A 207 -8.95 -16.15 -2.41
N ASP A 208 -9.95 -17.04 -2.45
CA ASP A 208 -11.33 -16.71 -2.07
C ASP A 208 -11.47 -16.08 -0.67
N HIS A 209 -10.48 -16.25 0.20
CA HIS A 209 -10.50 -15.73 1.57
C HIS A 209 -9.93 -14.31 1.63
N PHE A 210 -8.98 -13.99 0.75
CA PHE A 210 -8.29 -12.72 0.71
C PHE A 210 -9.07 -11.76 -0.20
N GLY A 211 -9.73 -10.77 0.39
CA GLY A 211 -10.65 -9.89 -0.33
C GLY A 211 -12.08 -9.90 0.20
N LYS A 212 -12.42 -10.87 1.05
CA LYS A 212 -13.69 -10.84 1.81
C LYS A 212 -13.66 -9.73 2.85
N ARG A 213 -14.84 -9.28 3.26
CA ARG A 213 -15.07 -8.26 4.31
C ARG A 213 -14.34 -8.52 5.64
N GLU A 214 -13.89 -9.75 5.88
CA GLU A 214 -13.14 -10.13 7.09
C GLU A 214 -11.69 -9.63 7.10
N VAL A 215 -11.06 -9.44 5.93
CA VAL A 215 -9.69 -8.93 5.85
C VAL A 215 -9.74 -7.40 5.78
N PRO A 216 -9.07 -6.67 6.69
CA PRO A 216 -9.04 -5.21 6.64
C PRO A 216 -8.55 -4.68 5.30
N VAL A 217 -9.22 -3.67 4.74
CA VAL A 217 -8.88 -3.06 3.43
C VAL A 217 -7.41 -2.64 3.36
N LYS A 218 -6.84 -2.12 4.47
CA LYS A 218 -5.42 -1.77 4.56
C LYS A 218 -4.49 -2.95 4.27
N HIS A 219 -4.80 -4.16 4.72
CA HIS A 219 -4.00 -5.36 4.44
C HIS A 219 -4.09 -5.74 2.96
N GLN A 220 -5.30 -5.67 2.40
CA GLN A 220 -5.53 -5.97 0.99
C GLN A 220 -4.71 -5.01 0.10
N ARG A 221 -4.75 -3.70 0.41
CA ARG A 221 -3.96 -2.67 -0.29
C ARG A 221 -2.46 -2.91 -0.16
N ALA A 222 -1.95 -3.15 1.05
CA ALA A 222 -0.52 -3.40 1.26
C ALA A 222 -0.01 -4.62 0.48
N ALA A 223 -0.78 -5.70 0.43
CA ALA A 223 -0.43 -6.88 -0.36
C ALA A 223 -0.48 -6.61 -1.87
N LEU A 224 -1.48 -5.86 -2.34
CA LEU A 224 -1.61 -5.49 -3.76
C LEU A 224 -0.47 -4.57 -4.22
N VAL A 225 -0.13 -3.55 -3.43
CA VAL A 225 1.01 -2.66 -3.68
C VAL A 225 2.30 -3.47 -3.79
N LEU A 226 2.60 -4.33 -2.81
CA LEU A 226 3.78 -5.18 -2.86
C LEU A 226 3.77 -6.11 -4.08
N PHE A 227 2.61 -6.68 -4.44
CA PHE A 227 2.51 -7.52 -5.62
C PHE A 227 2.83 -6.75 -6.91
N LEU A 228 2.25 -5.56 -7.13
CA LEU A 228 2.52 -4.73 -8.30
C LEU A 228 4.00 -4.28 -8.35
N HIS A 229 4.58 -3.91 -7.20
CA HIS A 229 6.02 -3.68 -7.09
C HIS A 229 6.82 -4.89 -7.55
N MET A 230 6.50 -6.07 -7.03
CA MET A 230 7.24 -7.28 -7.38
C MET A 230 7.11 -7.62 -8.87
N VAL A 231 5.99 -7.31 -9.52
CA VAL A 231 5.81 -7.48 -10.97
C VAL A 231 6.76 -6.56 -11.74
N GLU A 232 6.83 -5.29 -11.36
CA GLU A 232 7.70 -4.29 -12.01
C GLU A 232 9.20 -4.57 -11.80
N PHE A 233 9.56 -5.06 -10.61
CA PHE A 233 10.95 -5.32 -10.22
C PHE A 233 11.46 -6.72 -10.59
N THR A 234 10.65 -7.55 -11.24
CA THR A 234 11.02 -8.90 -11.64
C THR A 234 11.11 -9.03 -13.15
N SER A 235 12.35 -9.09 -13.65
CA SER A 235 12.63 -9.39 -15.04
C SER A 235 13.69 -10.50 -15.16
N PRO A 236 13.42 -11.60 -15.89
CA PRO A 236 12.15 -11.93 -16.54
C PRO A 236 11.06 -12.31 -15.52
N LEU A 237 9.80 -12.02 -15.86
CA LEU A 237 8.65 -12.53 -15.12
C LEU A 237 8.64 -14.08 -15.15
N PRO A 238 8.21 -14.73 -14.06
CA PRO A 238 8.15 -16.19 -14.03
C PRO A 238 7.14 -16.70 -15.07
N PRO A 239 7.39 -17.86 -15.72
CA PRO A 239 6.50 -18.48 -16.71
C PRO A 239 4.99 -18.45 -16.41
N PHE A 240 4.57 -18.60 -15.15
CA PHE A 240 3.15 -18.55 -14.79
C PHE A 240 2.51 -17.16 -14.96
N MET A 241 3.33 -16.10 -15.07
CA MET A 241 2.89 -14.72 -15.32
C MET A 241 3.08 -14.27 -16.77
N PHE A 242 3.64 -15.09 -17.65
CA PHE A 242 4.07 -14.67 -18.99
C PHE A 242 2.91 -14.39 -19.96
N ARG A 243 1.66 -14.78 -19.64
CA ARG A 243 0.45 -14.46 -20.41
C ARG A 243 -0.77 -14.30 -19.49
N ASP A 244 -1.52 -13.21 -19.69
CA ASP A 244 -2.85 -12.95 -19.09
C ASP A 244 -2.92 -13.23 -17.58
N TRP A 245 -1.83 -12.91 -16.88
CA TRP A 245 -1.72 -13.17 -15.45
C TRP A 245 -2.77 -12.40 -14.65
N CYS A 246 -3.20 -11.24 -15.14
CA CYS A 246 -4.34 -10.53 -14.61
C CYS A 246 -5.61 -11.06 -15.28
N THR A 247 -6.19 -12.12 -14.70
CA THR A 247 -7.50 -12.62 -15.14
C THR A 247 -8.58 -11.57 -14.84
N PRO A 248 -9.74 -11.60 -15.55
CA PRO A 248 -10.85 -10.70 -15.26
C PRO A 248 -11.28 -10.71 -13.78
N ASP A 249 -11.33 -11.88 -13.15
CA ASP A 249 -11.67 -12.02 -11.73
C ASP A 249 -10.63 -11.32 -10.84
N LEU A 250 -9.34 -11.46 -11.16
CA LEU A 250 -8.26 -10.82 -10.40
C LEU A 250 -8.24 -9.29 -10.63
N ALA A 251 -8.50 -8.84 -11.85
CA ALA A 251 -8.65 -7.43 -12.20
C ALA A 251 -9.81 -6.79 -11.44
N ALA A 252 -10.96 -7.47 -11.36
CA ALA A 252 -12.11 -7.02 -10.59
C ALA A 252 -11.78 -6.90 -9.09
N GLU A 253 -11.01 -7.84 -8.54
CA GLU A 253 -10.53 -7.76 -7.15
C GLU A 253 -9.57 -6.59 -6.94
N PHE A 254 -8.63 -6.31 -7.86
CA PHE A 254 -7.72 -5.16 -7.76
C PHE A 254 -8.49 -3.84 -7.72
N VAL A 255 -9.46 -3.70 -8.61
CA VAL A 255 -10.35 -2.54 -8.69
C VAL A 255 -11.16 -2.41 -7.40
N ARG A 256 -11.74 -3.50 -6.88
CA ARG A 256 -12.47 -3.48 -5.60
C ARG A 256 -11.57 -3.03 -4.45
N ILE A 257 -10.38 -3.60 -4.31
CA ILE A 257 -9.40 -3.25 -3.25
C ILE A 257 -9.02 -1.76 -3.32
N ALA A 258 -8.86 -1.22 -4.53
CA ALA A 258 -8.52 0.18 -4.73
C ALA A 258 -9.68 1.11 -4.30
N PHE A 259 -10.91 0.79 -4.71
CA PHE A 259 -12.00 1.77 -4.73
C PHE A 259 -13.15 1.57 -3.72
N GLU A 260 -13.29 0.40 -3.07
CA GLU A 260 -14.49 0.02 -2.28
C GLU A 260 -14.89 0.96 -1.14
N ASP A 261 -13.94 1.44 -0.34
CA ASP A 261 -14.21 2.35 0.78
C ASP A 261 -14.22 3.84 0.35
N GLY A 262 -13.95 4.09 -0.93
CA GLY A 262 -13.73 5.40 -1.55
C GLY A 262 -12.62 6.25 -0.91
N ALA A 263 -11.63 5.64 -0.27
CA ALA A 263 -10.47 6.33 0.30
C ALA A 263 -9.64 7.10 -0.75
N TRP A 264 -9.76 6.76 -2.04
CA TRP A 264 -9.21 7.52 -3.17
C TRP A 264 -9.83 8.92 -3.31
N ALA A 265 -11.03 9.15 -2.78
CA ALA A 265 -11.73 10.44 -2.76
C ALA A 265 -12.28 10.71 -1.35
N PRO A 266 -11.44 11.00 -0.35
CA PRO A 266 -11.89 11.25 1.02
C PRO A 266 -12.80 12.48 1.06
N LYS A 267 -13.87 12.44 1.87
CA LYS A 267 -14.86 13.53 1.94
C LYS A 267 -14.30 14.76 2.64
N ASP A 268 -13.45 14.56 3.64
CA ASP A 268 -12.81 15.62 4.39
C ASP A 268 -11.48 16.03 3.75
N ALA A 269 -11.31 17.33 3.50
CA ALA A 269 -10.13 17.88 2.81
C ALA A 269 -8.84 17.84 3.65
N PHE A 270 -8.95 17.52 4.95
CA PHE A 270 -7.81 17.38 5.87
C PHE A 270 -7.44 15.93 6.15
N ASP A 271 -8.26 14.98 5.69
CA ASP A 271 -7.88 13.57 5.69
C ASP A 271 -6.98 13.35 4.49
N HIS A 272 -5.68 13.39 4.72
CA HIS A 272 -4.74 12.86 3.74
C HIS A 272 -5.15 11.41 3.46
N PRO A 273 -5.31 11.02 2.17
CA PRO A 273 -5.46 9.60 1.85
C PRO A 273 -4.29 8.86 2.51
N PRO A 274 -4.52 7.66 3.09
CA PRO A 274 -3.41 6.88 3.63
C PRO A 274 -2.35 6.71 2.55
N ASP A 275 -1.06 6.86 2.87
CA ASP A 275 0.06 6.76 1.89
C ASP A 275 -0.08 5.56 0.92
N LEU A 276 -0.60 4.44 1.42
CA LEU A 276 -0.87 3.21 0.65
C LEU A 276 -1.91 3.37 -0.48
N VAL A 277 -2.86 4.30 -0.37
CA VAL A 277 -3.86 4.56 -1.42
C VAL A 277 -3.21 5.29 -2.58
N ASP A 278 -2.42 6.33 -2.31
CA ASP A 278 -1.72 7.09 -3.34
C ASP A 278 -0.74 6.18 -4.10
N GLU A 279 0.07 5.42 -3.36
CA GLU A 279 1.00 4.45 -3.94
C GLU A 279 0.27 3.40 -4.79
N LEU A 280 -0.86 2.88 -4.31
CA LEU A 280 -1.67 1.93 -5.08
C LEU A 280 -2.20 2.56 -6.38
N ILE A 281 -2.70 3.79 -6.33
CA ILE A 281 -3.22 4.48 -7.52
C ILE A 281 -2.11 4.71 -8.55
N ASP A 282 -0.92 5.16 -8.12
CA ASP A 282 0.22 5.35 -9.02
C ASP A 282 0.61 4.05 -9.74
N ARG A 283 0.64 2.93 -9.01
CA ARG A 283 0.92 1.61 -9.61
C ARG A 283 -0.21 1.13 -10.51
N LEU A 284 -1.46 1.27 -10.09
CA LEU A 284 -2.61 0.88 -10.93
C LEU A 284 -2.66 1.67 -12.23
N ASN A 285 -2.20 2.93 -12.23
CA ASN A 285 -2.10 3.72 -13.46
C ASN A 285 -1.12 3.09 -14.47
N LEU A 286 0.03 2.57 -14.00
CA LEU A 286 0.98 1.84 -14.86
C LEU A 286 0.39 0.54 -15.42
N HIS A 287 -0.46 -0.14 -14.65
CA HIS A 287 -1.09 -1.42 -15.02
C HIS A 287 -2.53 -1.27 -15.51
N PHE A 288 -3.02 -0.05 -15.73
CA PHE A 288 -4.42 0.22 -16.04
C PHE A 288 -4.95 -0.54 -17.26
N PRO A 289 -4.17 -0.71 -18.35
CA PRO A 289 -4.61 -1.51 -19.50
C PRO A 289 -5.03 -2.95 -19.15
N LEU A 290 -4.51 -3.51 -18.06
CA LEU A 290 -4.85 -4.86 -17.60
C LEU A 290 -6.19 -4.94 -16.87
N ILE A 291 -6.68 -3.81 -16.33
CA ILE A 291 -7.87 -3.76 -15.46
C ILE A 291 -8.98 -2.87 -16.02
N VAL A 292 -8.80 -2.30 -17.22
CA VAL A 292 -9.64 -1.21 -17.73
C VAL A 292 -11.12 -1.56 -17.84
N ASN A 293 -11.47 -2.77 -18.29
CA ASN A 293 -12.87 -3.15 -18.48
C ASN A 293 -13.58 -3.29 -17.12
N GLU A 294 -12.91 -3.94 -16.17
CA GLU A 294 -13.37 -4.22 -14.83
C GLU A 294 -13.44 -2.92 -14.01
N ALA A 295 -12.51 -1.99 -14.24
CA ALA A 295 -12.55 -0.64 -13.68
C ALA A 295 -13.78 0.12 -14.18
N PHE A 296 -14.07 0.09 -15.49
CA PHE A 296 -15.26 0.74 -16.06
C PHE A 296 -16.57 0.12 -15.59
N GLU A 297 -16.63 -1.21 -15.53
CA GLU A 297 -17.80 -1.94 -15.03
C GLU A 297 -18.06 -1.62 -13.56
N TYR A 298 -17.01 -1.65 -12.74
CA TYR A 298 -17.08 -1.28 -11.33
C TYR A 298 -17.52 0.17 -11.16
N ALA A 299 -16.89 1.10 -11.88
CA ALA A 299 -17.19 2.52 -11.77
C ALA A 299 -18.65 2.83 -12.12
N THR A 300 -19.18 2.17 -13.14
CA THR A 300 -20.58 2.32 -13.57
C THR A 300 -21.54 1.67 -12.56
N THR A 301 -21.26 0.45 -12.13
CA THR A 301 -22.16 -0.35 -11.28
C THR A 301 -22.21 0.19 -9.85
N GLN A 302 -21.05 0.54 -9.30
CA GLN A 302 -20.92 1.09 -7.95
C GLN A 302 -21.07 2.60 -7.91
N ARG A 303 -21.35 3.26 -9.05
CA ARG A 303 -21.55 4.71 -9.12
C ARG A 303 -20.36 5.47 -8.50
N LEU A 304 -19.16 5.05 -8.86
CA LEU A 304 -17.91 5.44 -8.18
C LEU A 304 -17.73 6.96 -8.08
N PHE A 305 -18.11 7.71 -9.12
CA PHE A 305 -17.94 9.16 -9.20
C PHE A 305 -19.09 9.95 -8.57
N ASP A 306 -20.17 9.32 -8.10
CA ASP A 306 -21.22 10.00 -7.32
C ASP A 306 -20.61 10.57 -6.02
N ARG A 307 -19.56 9.92 -5.49
CA ARG A 307 -18.78 10.42 -4.36
C ARG A 307 -18.10 11.76 -4.63
N LEU A 308 -17.73 12.06 -5.87
CA LEU A 308 -17.17 13.37 -6.24
C LEU A 308 -18.24 14.44 -6.18
N VAL A 309 -19.47 14.13 -6.61
CA VAL A 309 -20.62 15.02 -6.46
C VAL A 309 -20.86 15.30 -4.98
N GLU A 310 -20.91 14.27 -4.13
CA GLU A 310 -21.04 14.46 -2.68
C GLU A 310 -19.91 15.33 -2.13
N LYS A 311 -18.65 15.04 -2.50
CA LYS A 311 -17.49 15.81 -2.04
C LYS A 311 -17.61 17.29 -2.38
N LEU A 312 -18.11 17.65 -3.56
CA LEU A 312 -18.35 19.06 -3.94
C LEU A 312 -19.41 19.74 -3.08
N HIS A 313 -20.41 19.01 -2.59
CA HIS A 313 -21.42 19.54 -1.68
C HIS A 313 -20.88 19.70 -0.24
N TYR A 314 -20.05 18.76 0.22
CA TYR A 314 -19.47 18.80 1.58
C TYR A 314 -18.32 19.79 1.71
N THR A 315 -17.37 19.76 0.78
CA THR A 315 -16.27 20.72 0.72
C THR A 315 -16.77 22.05 0.15
N HIS A 316 -17.33 22.90 1.02
CA HIS A 316 -17.68 24.27 0.68
C HIS A 316 -16.41 25.07 0.32
N ASN A 317 -15.98 24.95 -0.95
CA ASN A 317 -14.97 25.77 -1.64
C ASN A 317 -13.49 25.38 -1.45
N ASN A 318 -13.09 24.09 -1.52
CA ASN A 318 -11.67 23.73 -1.33
C ASN A 318 -11.12 22.62 -2.27
N ILE A 319 -11.52 22.62 -3.54
CA ILE A 319 -11.02 21.65 -4.56
C ILE A 319 -9.49 21.72 -4.71
N LEU A 320 -8.88 22.91 -4.56
CA LEU A 320 -7.44 23.10 -4.70
C LEU A 320 -6.60 22.33 -3.65
N ASN A 321 -7.23 21.82 -2.59
CA ASN A 321 -6.58 21.02 -1.55
C ASN A 321 -6.89 19.51 -1.66
N SER A 322 -7.55 19.03 -2.74
CA SER A 322 -7.56 17.59 -3.01
C SER A 322 -6.19 17.19 -3.56
N TYR A 323 -5.23 17.01 -2.65
CA TYR A 323 -3.94 16.38 -2.92
C TYR A 323 -4.17 15.13 -3.78
N TYR A 324 -3.38 15.00 -4.84
CA TYR A 324 -2.98 13.90 -5.73
C TYR A 324 -3.95 12.81 -6.28
N PRO A 325 -4.67 11.89 -5.57
CA PRO A 325 -5.19 10.72 -6.28
C PRO A 325 -6.45 11.03 -7.09
N VAL A 326 -7.28 12.02 -6.72
CA VAL A 326 -8.54 12.26 -7.45
C VAL A 326 -8.27 12.66 -8.91
N PRO A 327 -7.49 13.71 -9.23
CA PRO A 327 -7.21 14.04 -10.62
C PRO A 327 -6.43 12.94 -11.37
N GLN A 328 -5.52 12.22 -10.70
CA GLN A 328 -4.81 11.08 -11.30
C GLN A 328 -5.75 9.94 -11.67
N VAL A 329 -6.66 9.55 -10.78
CA VAL A 329 -7.70 8.55 -11.03
C VAL A 329 -8.58 8.99 -12.20
N LEU A 330 -9.05 10.23 -12.21
CA LEU A 330 -9.87 10.74 -13.31
C LEU A 330 -9.12 10.69 -14.64
N ASN A 331 -7.86 11.12 -14.67
CA ASN A 331 -7.02 11.03 -15.86
C ASN A 331 -6.86 9.58 -16.33
N MET A 332 -6.53 8.65 -15.43
CA MET A 332 -6.41 7.22 -15.71
C MET A 332 -7.68 6.67 -16.39
N PHE A 333 -8.86 6.92 -15.81
CA PHE A 333 -10.13 6.47 -16.38
C PHE A 333 -10.46 7.09 -17.75
N ILE A 334 -10.16 8.39 -17.95
CA ILE A 334 -10.43 9.08 -19.22
C ILE A 334 -9.50 8.59 -20.33
N THR A 335 -8.21 8.46 -20.04
CA THR A 335 -7.22 7.99 -21.03
C THR A 335 -7.42 6.54 -21.43
N GLY A 336 -8.01 5.71 -20.57
CA GLY A 336 -8.37 4.33 -20.92
C GLY A 336 -9.60 4.19 -21.81
N LEU A 337 -10.39 5.25 -22.01
CA LEU A 337 -11.56 5.19 -22.89
C LEU A 337 -11.09 5.15 -24.36
N PRO A 338 -11.60 4.21 -25.17
CA PRO A 338 -11.20 4.10 -26.56
C PRO A 338 -11.66 5.32 -27.36
N SER A 339 -10.78 5.84 -28.20
CA SER A 339 -11.06 6.98 -29.10
C SER A 339 -11.82 6.62 -30.39
N SER A 340 -12.17 5.34 -30.59
CA SER A 340 -12.67 4.82 -31.87
C SER A 340 -13.96 4.00 -31.77
N LYS A 341 -14.68 3.90 -32.89
CA LYS A 341 -16.03 3.30 -33.05
C LYS A 341 -16.19 1.83 -32.63
N SER A 342 -15.12 1.12 -32.27
CA SER A 342 -15.19 -0.25 -31.75
C SER A 342 -15.34 -0.27 -30.22
N GLU A 343 -16.23 0.59 -29.70
CA GLU A 343 -16.45 0.72 -28.27
C GLU A 343 -17.16 -0.52 -27.70
N SER A 344 -16.52 -1.17 -26.73
CA SER A 344 -17.16 -2.24 -25.95
C SER A 344 -18.44 -1.70 -25.28
N GLN A 345 -19.42 -2.57 -25.03
CA GLN A 345 -20.65 -2.17 -24.31
C GLN A 345 -20.32 -1.57 -22.93
N ILE A 346 -19.27 -2.09 -22.27
CA ILE A 346 -18.75 -1.61 -20.99
C ILE A 346 -18.28 -0.16 -21.11
N SER A 347 -17.43 0.14 -22.09
CA SER A 347 -16.95 1.52 -22.35
C SER A 347 -18.09 2.48 -22.65
N ARG A 348 -19.10 2.04 -23.43
CA ARG A 348 -20.30 2.84 -23.72
C ARG A 348 -21.14 3.14 -22.49
N ASN A 349 -21.29 2.16 -21.60
CA ASN A 349 -22.03 2.32 -20.36
C ASN A 349 -21.32 3.31 -19.42
N PHE A 350 -20.01 3.16 -19.27
CA PHE A 350 -19.18 4.07 -18.47
C PHE A 350 -19.17 5.48 -19.04
N LEU A 351 -19.02 5.64 -20.37
CA LEU A 351 -19.07 6.95 -21.03
C LEU A 351 -20.42 7.64 -20.83
N ARG A 352 -21.54 6.90 -20.86
CA ARG A 352 -22.87 7.44 -20.56
C ARG A 352 -22.98 7.90 -19.11
N TYR A 353 -22.45 7.11 -18.17
CA TYR A 353 -22.40 7.48 -16.75
C TYR A 353 -21.58 8.76 -16.53
N LEU A 354 -20.41 8.86 -17.19
CA LEU A 354 -19.52 10.02 -17.11
C LEU A 354 -20.15 11.32 -17.63
N HIS A 355 -21.10 11.21 -18.58
CA HIS A 355 -21.84 12.34 -19.16
C HIS A 355 -23.17 12.63 -18.45
N GLU A 356 -23.48 11.97 -17.33
CA GLU A 356 -24.59 12.43 -16.47
C GLU A 356 -24.30 13.86 -15.98
N PRO A 357 -25.26 14.81 -16.01
CA PRO A 357 -24.97 16.23 -15.81
C PRO A 357 -24.22 16.59 -14.53
N ASP A 358 -24.56 15.96 -13.40
CA ASP A 358 -23.89 16.20 -12.11
C ASP A 358 -22.50 15.56 -12.06
N ILE A 359 -22.34 14.38 -12.68
CA ILE A 359 -21.06 13.65 -12.75
C ILE A 359 -20.07 14.40 -13.66
N LEU A 360 -20.52 14.80 -14.85
CA LEU A 360 -19.72 15.56 -15.81
C LEU A 360 -19.21 16.86 -15.17
N PHE A 361 -20.10 17.59 -14.50
CA PHE A 361 -19.74 18.78 -13.74
C PHE A 361 -18.69 18.47 -12.67
N ALA A 362 -18.91 17.41 -11.87
CA ALA A 362 -18.00 17.09 -10.79
C ALA A 362 -16.60 16.71 -11.29
N VAL A 363 -16.53 15.83 -12.27
CA VAL A 363 -15.27 15.41 -12.91
C VAL A 363 -14.53 16.60 -13.49
N CYS A 364 -15.23 17.47 -14.25
CA CYS A 364 -14.60 18.66 -14.81
C CYS A 364 -14.11 19.63 -13.73
N ALA A 365 -14.86 19.81 -12.63
CA ALA A 365 -14.47 20.70 -11.54
C ALA A 365 -13.17 20.22 -10.87
N PHE A 366 -13.02 18.92 -10.62
CA PHE A 366 -11.79 18.34 -10.07
C PHE A 366 -10.61 18.40 -11.05
N LEU A 367 -10.83 18.15 -12.36
CA LEU A 367 -9.76 18.26 -13.36
C LEU A 367 -9.29 19.70 -13.55
N VAL A 368 -10.20 20.67 -13.56
CA VAL A 368 -9.87 22.11 -13.60
C VAL A 368 -9.10 22.51 -12.33
N GLY A 369 -9.57 22.10 -11.16
CA GLY A 369 -8.89 22.37 -9.88
C GLY A 369 -7.52 21.70 -9.77
N GLY A 370 -7.32 20.54 -10.40
CA GLY A 370 -6.04 19.84 -10.43
C GLY A 370 -5.11 20.24 -11.59
N GLY A 371 -5.57 21.08 -12.53
CA GLY A 371 -4.77 21.51 -13.68
C GLY A 371 -4.60 20.47 -14.81
N PHE A 372 -5.49 19.47 -14.92
CA PHE A 372 -5.39 18.39 -15.90
C PHE A 372 -6.07 18.75 -17.24
N ARG A 373 -5.43 19.62 -18.02
CA ARG A 373 -5.98 20.15 -19.28
C ARG A 373 -6.18 19.08 -20.35
N GLU A 374 -5.21 18.18 -20.50
CA GLU A 374 -5.26 17.12 -21.52
C GLU A 374 -6.43 16.17 -21.29
N ALA A 375 -6.64 15.73 -20.03
CA ALA A 375 -7.78 14.91 -19.65
C ALA A 375 -9.14 15.58 -19.96
N LEU A 376 -9.25 16.90 -19.77
CA LEU A 376 -10.46 17.65 -20.13
C LEU A 376 -10.71 17.64 -21.64
N HIS A 377 -9.66 17.83 -22.44
CA HIS A 377 -9.75 17.76 -23.89
C HIS A 377 -10.10 16.36 -24.37
N ASP A 378 -9.50 15.32 -23.79
CA ASP A 378 -9.82 13.93 -24.12
C ASP A 378 -11.27 13.61 -23.76
N LEU A 379 -11.76 14.05 -22.60
CA LEU A 379 -13.16 13.93 -22.24
C LEU A 379 -14.08 14.63 -23.25
N ALA A 380 -13.75 15.87 -23.64
CA ALA A 380 -14.50 16.62 -24.64
C ALA A 380 -14.48 15.95 -26.04
N ARG A 381 -13.37 15.31 -26.43
CA ARG A 381 -13.25 14.57 -27.70
C ARG A 381 -14.14 13.34 -27.77
N LEU A 382 -14.38 12.69 -26.63
CA LEU A 382 -15.21 11.48 -26.59
C LEU A 382 -16.67 11.78 -26.99
N ARG A 383 -17.22 12.93 -26.58
CA ARG A 383 -18.56 13.39 -27.01
C ARG A 383 -18.64 14.92 -27.11
N PRO A 384 -18.12 15.54 -28.18
CA PRO A 384 -18.06 16.99 -28.29
C PRO A 384 -19.44 17.65 -28.40
N ASN A 385 -20.43 16.90 -28.93
CA ASN A 385 -21.79 17.39 -29.15
C ASN A 385 -22.78 16.96 -28.04
N ASP A 386 -22.30 16.50 -26.89
CA ASP A 386 -23.19 16.07 -25.81
C ASP A 386 -23.96 17.28 -25.22
N PRO A 387 -25.29 17.20 -25.06
CA PRO A 387 -26.11 18.30 -24.54
C PRO A 387 -25.80 18.67 -23.08
N ALA A 388 -25.03 17.86 -22.34
CA ALA A 388 -24.61 18.18 -20.98
C ALA A 388 -23.53 19.28 -20.92
N TRP A 389 -22.77 19.50 -22.00
CA TRP A 389 -21.64 20.45 -22.02
C TRP A 389 -22.02 21.89 -21.70
N PRO A 390 -23.05 22.50 -22.31
CA PRO A 390 -23.43 23.89 -22.00
C PRO A 390 -23.76 24.11 -20.53
N VAL A 391 -24.48 23.16 -19.92
CA VAL A 391 -24.85 23.21 -18.49
C VAL A 391 -23.61 23.03 -17.61
N CYS A 392 -22.72 22.10 -17.96
CA CYS A 392 -21.46 21.88 -17.26
C CYS A 392 -20.58 23.14 -17.28
N LEU A 393 -20.35 23.73 -18.45
CA LEU A 393 -19.55 24.95 -18.62
C LEU A 393 -20.12 26.13 -17.84
N GLN A 394 -21.44 26.31 -17.84
CA GLN A 394 -22.09 27.34 -17.03
C GLN A 394 -21.80 27.12 -15.54
N ARG A 395 -22.02 25.90 -15.04
CA ARG A 395 -21.77 25.57 -13.63
C ARG A 395 -20.30 25.73 -13.23
N LEU A 396 -19.36 25.38 -14.10
CA LEU A 396 -17.92 25.57 -13.85
C LEU A 396 -17.55 27.06 -13.75
N ARG A 397 -18.14 27.92 -14.58
CA ARG A 397 -17.91 29.38 -14.52
C ARG A 397 -18.48 30.00 -13.25
N GLU A 398 -19.61 29.48 -12.77
CA GLU A 398 -20.27 29.93 -11.54
C GLU A 398 -19.63 29.32 -10.28
N TYR A 399 -18.81 28.27 -10.43
CA TYR A 399 -18.16 27.60 -9.32
C TYR A 399 -17.04 28.45 -8.70
N VAL A 400 -17.06 28.56 -7.38
CA VAL A 400 -16.09 29.37 -6.62
C VAL A 400 -14.89 28.50 -6.22
N TYR A 401 -13.81 28.60 -6.99
CA TYR A 401 -12.53 27.98 -6.68
C TYR A 401 -11.77 28.88 -5.68
N ARG A 402 -11.64 28.47 -4.41
CA ARG A 402 -10.80 29.19 -3.43
C ARG A 402 -9.56 28.38 -3.08
N PRO A 403 -8.42 29.03 -2.77
CA PRO A 403 -7.40 28.45 -1.93
C PRO A 403 -7.63 28.88 -0.47
N ALA A 404 -7.55 27.93 0.47
CA ALA A 404 -7.02 28.22 1.79
C ALA A 404 -5.50 28.00 1.73
N GLY A 405 -4.73 29.03 1.32
CA GLY A 405 -3.29 29.10 1.60
C GLY A 405 -2.29 28.69 0.51
N VAL A 406 -2.70 28.47 -0.75
CA VAL A 406 -1.78 28.26 -1.89
C VAL A 406 -1.78 29.53 -2.77
N PRO A 407 -0.64 30.00 -3.32
CA PRO A 407 -0.56 31.25 -4.07
C PRO A 407 -1.44 31.21 -5.34
N ASP A 408 -1.85 32.39 -5.82
CA ASP A 408 -2.66 32.70 -7.02
C ASP A 408 -2.11 32.14 -8.36
N GLY A 409 -1.80 30.85 -8.45
CA GLY A 409 -0.99 30.26 -9.52
C GLY A 409 -1.72 29.48 -10.61
N TYR A 410 -3.00 29.15 -10.46
CA TYR A 410 -3.75 28.37 -11.46
C TYR A 410 -4.70 29.27 -12.26
N ASP A 411 -4.42 29.45 -13.56
CA ASP A 411 -5.23 30.22 -14.51
C ASP A 411 -6.54 29.49 -14.86
N ILE A 412 -7.45 29.41 -13.90
CA ILE A 412 -8.75 28.73 -14.05
C ILE A 412 -9.56 29.35 -15.19
N HIS A 413 -9.52 30.68 -15.33
CA HIS A 413 -10.19 31.38 -16.43
C HIS A 413 -9.62 30.96 -17.80
N GLY A 414 -8.30 30.84 -17.93
CA GLY A 414 -7.66 30.32 -19.13
C GLY A 414 -7.96 28.84 -19.40
N PHE A 415 -8.13 28.02 -18.36
CA PHE A 415 -8.59 26.62 -18.51
C PHE A 415 -10.01 26.54 -19.07
N LEU A 416 -10.93 27.34 -18.52
CA LEU A 416 -12.32 27.34 -18.98
C LEU A 416 -12.48 27.96 -20.36
N ALA A 417 -11.69 28.99 -20.69
CA ALA A 417 -11.67 29.60 -22.02
C ALA A 417 -11.18 28.61 -23.09
N ASP A 418 -10.10 27.88 -22.80
CA ASP A 418 -9.55 26.84 -23.69
C ASP A 418 -10.54 25.70 -23.94
N LEU A 419 -11.15 25.16 -22.88
CA LEU A 419 -12.17 24.12 -22.99
C LEU A 419 -13.39 24.60 -23.79
N THR A 420 -13.83 25.84 -23.57
CA THR A 420 -14.95 26.44 -24.33
C THR A 420 -14.58 26.52 -25.81
N ALA A 421 -13.41 27.05 -26.14
CA ALA A 421 -12.94 27.17 -27.52
C ALA A 421 -12.81 25.79 -28.20
N PHE A 422 -12.36 24.78 -27.46
CA PHE A 422 -12.25 23.41 -27.96
C PHE A 422 -13.60 22.79 -28.33
N LEU A 423 -14.62 22.97 -27.48
CA LEU A 423 -15.98 22.48 -27.70
C LEU A 423 -16.69 23.23 -28.83
N GLU A 424 -16.53 24.56 -28.90
CA GLU A 424 -17.08 25.40 -29.98
C GLU A 424 -16.40 25.15 -31.33
N GLY A 425 -15.11 24.83 -31.32
CA GLY A 425 -14.30 24.50 -32.51
C GLY A 425 -14.54 23.09 -33.09
N GLY A 426 -15.45 22.30 -32.51
CA GLY A 426 -15.82 20.98 -33.03
C GLY A 426 -14.87 19.84 -32.67
N GLY A 427 -13.97 20.02 -31.70
CA GLY A 427 -13.15 18.94 -31.12
C GLY A 427 -12.10 18.29 -32.04
N VAL A 428 -11.91 18.79 -33.27
CA VAL A 428 -10.88 18.30 -34.19
C VAL A 428 -9.60 19.08 -33.92
N GLY A 429 -8.62 18.43 -33.28
CA GLY A 429 -7.28 19.00 -33.16
C GLY A 429 -6.75 19.32 -34.55
N SER A 430 -6.33 20.57 -34.77
CA SER A 430 -5.54 20.93 -35.95
C SER A 430 -4.17 20.26 -35.84
N MET A 431 -4.04 19.02 -36.33
CA MET A 431 -2.76 18.59 -36.88
C MET A 431 -2.52 19.40 -38.15
N ALA A 432 -1.96 20.60 -37.98
CA ALA A 432 -1.23 21.23 -39.07
C ALA A 432 0.06 20.40 -39.24
N GLU A 433 0.04 19.51 -40.24
CA GLU A 433 1.24 18.98 -40.87
C GLU A 433 2.18 20.14 -41.18
N CYS A 434 3.23 20.31 -40.38
CA CYS A 434 4.41 21.05 -40.83
C CYS A 434 5.29 20.06 -41.60
N VAL A 435 4.94 19.86 -42.87
CA VAL A 435 5.92 19.51 -43.89
C VAL A 435 6.68 20.80 -44.22
N ALA A 436 7.94 20.85 -43.81
CA ALA A 436 9.01 21.59 -44.49
C ALA A 436 10.34 20.88 -44.22
#